data_AF-A0A401QAU0-F1
#
_entry.id   AF-A0A401QAU0-F1
#
_cell.length_a   1.000
_cell.length_b   1.000
_cell.length_c   1.000
_cell.angle_alpha   90.00
_cell.angle_beta   90.00
_cell.angle_gamma   90.00
#
_symmetry.space_group_name_H-M   'P 1'
#
loop_
_entity.id
_entity.type
_entity.pdbx_description
1 polymer ?
#
loop_
_entity_poly.entity_id
_entity_poly.type
_entity_poly.pdbx_seq_one_letter_code
_entity_poly.pdbx_strand_id
1 'polypeptide(L)'
;ITNEHVKLCLGFYGDINLYRPTDIPGISHRHTFNVNANINADLCHKITKRSASVKTEKTLIKGVLSFVNGGDAVFFTRLNAMLSDRNQPIKASLYTDWASSLIHSPAMVRQQRVPIYQLVPSTMRAALVIRQHLERAISDYEAEYSVCKCAPCMNGGTVLQLDGQCRCLCGTNFQGVACETPKQLEKGKTGYTDGQWSCWSDWSSCANNQRVRTRQCVGRQGEGTTCQGENQSTDYC
;
A
#
# COMPACT_ATOMS: atom_id res chain seq x y z
N ILE A 1 12.33 -24.36 -3.74
CA ILE A 1 11.73 -23.29 -4.57
C ILE A 1 12.20 -21.95 -3.99
N THR A 2 12.92 -21.14 -4.76
CA THR A 2 13.39 -19.81 -4.33
C THR A 2 12.38 -18.73 -4.73
N ASN A 3 12.46 -17.53 -4.13
CA ASN A 3 11.63 -16.39 -4.53
C ASN A 3 11.81 -16.06 -6.02
N GLU A 4 13.02 -16.24 -6.55
CA GLU A 4 13.31 -16.00 -7.96
C GLU A 4 12.63 -17.02 -8.89
N HIS A 5 12.58 -18.29 -8.51
CA HIS A 5 11.81 -19.29 -9.26
C HIS A 5 10.31 -18.96 -9.26
N VAL A 6 9.77 -18.46 -8.14
CA VAL A 6 8.35 -18.05 -8.07
C VAL A 6 8.09 -16.85 -8.99
N LYS A 7 8.93 -15.81 -8.93
CA LYS A 7 8.81 -14.64 -9.82
C LYS A 7 8.88 -15.02 -11.30
N LEU A 8 9.81 -15.92 -11.65
CA LEU A 8 9.96 -16.45 -13.01
C LEU A 8 8.69 -17.15 -13.48
N CYS A 9 8.14 -18.08 -12.68
CA CYS A 9 6.91 -18.80 -13.03
C CYS A 9 5.66 -17.92 -13.04
N LEU A 10 5.65 -16.82 -12.29
CA LEU A 10 4.59 -15.81 -12.35
C LEU A 10 4.77 -14.80 -13.48
N GLY A 11 5.86 -14.88 -14.26
CA GLY A 11 6.09 -14.03 -15.43
C GLY A 11 6.51 -12.59 -15.11
N PHE A 12 7.08 -12.32 -13.93
CA PHE A 12 7.53 -10.96 -13.54
C PHE A 12 8.65 -10.40 -14.43
N TYR A 13 9.36 -11.27 -15.14
CA TYR A 13 10.45 -10.92 -16.06
C TYR A 13 10.01 -10.91 -17.53
N GLY A 14 8.71 -10.90 -17.80
CA GLY A 14 8.19 -10.80 -19.16
C GLY A 14 8.27 -9.38 -19.69
N ASP A 15 8.86 -9.21 -20.87
CA ASP A 15 8.85 -7.95 -21.60
C ASP A 15 7.57 -7.84 -22.42
N ILE A 16 6.87 -6.71 -22.24
CA ILE A 16 5.62 -6.42 -22.94
C ILE A 16 5.91 -5.34 -23.99
N ASN A 17 5.82 -5.71 -25.26
CA ASN A 17 5.98 -4.77 -26.37
C ASN A 17 4.62 -4.50 -27.02
N LEU A 18 4.19 -3.23 -26.93
CA LEU A 18 3.02 -2.71 -27.62
C LEU A 18 3.46 -2.03 -28.92
N TYR A 19 3.16 -2.66 -30.07
CA TYR A 19 3.39 -2.02 -31.37
C TYR A 19 2.09 -1.37 -31.86
N ARG A 20 2.16 -0.08 -32.19
CA ARG A 20 1.12 0.63 -32.96
C ARG A 20 1.59 0.68 -34.42
N PRO A 21 0.94 -0.04 -35.35
CA PRO A 21 1.21 0.14 -36.78
C PRO A 21 0.90 1.59 -37.17
N THR A 22 1.75 2.17 -38.03
CA THR A 22 1.70 3.57 -38.49
C THR A 22 0.31 3.98 -39.01
N ASP A 23 -0.08 5.23 -38.74
CA ASP A 23 -1.39 5.79 -39.05
C ASP A 23 -1.67 5.80 -40.57
N ILE A 24 -2.47 4.83 -41.04
CA ILE A 24 -3.06 4.82 -42.39
C ILE A 24 -4.55 5.18 -42.24
N PRO A 25 -5.03 6.29 -42.84
CA PRO A 25 -6.43 6.67 -42.75
C PRO A 25 -7.36 5.59 -43.33
N GLY A 26 -8.38 5.17 -42.57
CA GLY A 26 -9.46 4.29 -43.04
C GLY A 26 -9.33 2.80 -42.70
N ILE A 27 -8.29 2.36 -41.97
CA ILE A 27 -8.12 0.97 -41.54
C ILE A 27 -8.38 0.83 -40.04
N SER A 28 -9.25 -0.10 -39.64
CA SER A 28 -9.45 -0.49 -38.24
C SER A 28 -8.13 -0.96 -37.63
N HIS A 29 -7.52 -0.14 -36.77
CA HIS A 29 -6.26 -0.49 -36.10
C HIS A 29 -6.46 -1.65 -35.12
N ARG A 30 -5.74 -2.75 -35.33
CA ARG A 30 -5.50 -3.75 -34.28
C ARG A 30 -4.15 -3.46 -33.65
N HIS A 31 -4.12 -3.18 -32.36
CA HIS A 31 -2.89 -3.20 -31.59
C HIS A 31 -2.31 -4.61 -31.61
N THR A 32 -1.10 -4.77 -32.16
CA THR A 32 -0.37 -6.05 -32.07
C THR A 32 0.42 -6.06 -30.78
N PHE A 33 0.06 -6.99 -29.91
CA PHE A 33 0.66 -7.19 -28.59
C PHE A 33 1.60 -8.38 -28.64
N ASN A 34 2.89 -8.16 -28.32
CA ASN A 34 3.86 -9.23 -28.19
C ASN A 34 4.35 -9.30 -26.73
N VAL A 35 4.13 -10.44 -26.09
CA VAL A 35 4.73 -10.74 -24.79
C VAL A 35 5.91 -11.65 -25.04
N ASN A 36 7.11 -11.15 -24.74
CA ASN A 36 8.27 -12.01 -24.66
C ASN A 36 8.48 -12.38 -23.20
N ALA A 37 7.98 -13.55 -22.81
CA ALA A 37 8.21 -14.10 -21.47
C ALA A 37 9.14 -15.29 -21.57
N ASN A 38 10.37 -15.15 -21.08
CA ASN A 38 11.32 -16.26 -20.96
C ASN A 38 10.94 -17.14 -19.75
N ILE A 39 9.86 -17.92 -19.90
CA ILE A 39 9.41 -18.86 -18.87
C ILE A 39 10.05 -20.21 -19.17
N ASN A 40 10.96 -20.64 -18.30
CA ASN A 40 11.54 -21.97 -18.42
C ASN A 40 10.48 -23.04 -18.08
N ALA A 41 10.05 -23.78 -19.09
CA ALA A 41 8.99 -24.80 -18.99
C ALA A 41 9.40 -26.01 -18.12
N ASP A 42 10.69 -26.26 -17.96
CA ASP A 42 11.21 -27.34 -17.10
C ASP A 42 11.12 -26.96 -15.61
N LEU A 43 11.11 -25.65 -15.31
CA LEU A 43 10.97 -25.11 -13.95
C LEU A 43 9.53 -24.80 -13.56
N CYS A 44 8.66 -24.52 -14.55
CA CYS A 44 7.31 -24.00 -14.31
C CYS A 44 6.25 -24.89 -14.97
N HIS A 45 5.48 -25.61 -14.15
CA HIS A 45 4.40 -26.47 -14.63
C HIS A 45 3.01 -25.81 -14.47
N LYS A 46 2.18 -25.90 -15.52
CA LYS A 46 0.79 -25.43 -15.48
C LYS A 46 -0.07 -26.39 -14.68
N ILE A 47 -0.59 -25.92 -13.54
CA ILE A 47 -1.57 -26.66 -12.76
C ILE A 47 -2.95 -26.43 -13.39
N THR A 48 -3.35 -27.31 -14.30
CA THR A 48 -4.72 -27.38 -14.82
C THR A 48 -5.51 -28.35 -13.93
N LYS A 49 -6.62 -27.91 -13.34
CA LYS A 49 -7.25 -28.60 -12.19
C LYS A 49 -7.67 -30.06 -12.48
N ARG A 50 -7.56 -30.86 -11.39
CA ARG A 50 -8.12 -32.21 -11.08
C ARG A 50 -7.32 -33.43 -11.56
N SER A 51 -6.32 -33.80 -10.78
CA SER A 51 -6.43 -35.08 -10.05
C SER A 51 -6.72 -34.76 -8.59
N ALA A 52 -7.98 -34.92 -8.19
CA ALA A 52 -8.33 -35.08 -6.79
C ALA A 52 -7.83 -36.46 -6.32
N SER A 53 -6.51 -36.66 -6.33
CA SER A 53 -5.88 -37.71 -5.55
C SER A 53 -5.89 -37.23 -4.11
N VAL A 54 -6.71 -37.89 -3.31
CA VAL A 54 -6.91 -37.71 -1.87
C VAL A 54 -5.59 -37.50 -1.15
N LYS A 55 -5.21 -36.25 -0.96
CA LYS A 55 -4.33 -35.70 0.07
C LYS A 55 -4.52 -34.19 0.00
N THR A 56 -4.88 -33.57 1.12
CA THR A 56 -5.18 -32.14 1.30
C THR A 56 -4.09 -31.23 0.72
N GLU A 57 -4.13 -30.93 -0.57
CA GLU A 57 -3.28 -29.90 -1.16
C GLU A 57 -3.86 -28.54 -0.80
N LYS A 58 -3.22 -27.88 0.17
CA LYS A 58 -3.45 -26.44 0.42
C LYS A 58 -3.15 -25.70 -0.88
N THR A 59 -4.13 -24.95 -1.39
CA THR A 59 -3.92 -24.03 -2.51
C THR A 59 -2.74 -23.10 -2.19
N LEU A 60 -1.70 -23.11 -3.02
CA LEU A 60 -0.48 -22.31 -2.83
C LEU A 60 -0.77 -20.80 -2.82
N ILE A 61 -1.72 -20.36 -3.66
CA ILE A 61 -2.18 -18.97 -3.74
C ILE A 61 -3.58 -18.88 -3.12
N LYS A 62 -3.71 -18.16 -2.00
CA LYS A 62 -5.00 -17.97 -1.32
C LYS A 62 -5.88 -16.91 -1.99
N GLY A 63 -5.28 -15.90 -2.60
CA GLY A 63 -5.98 -14.82 -3.31
C GLY A 63 -5.03 -13.93 -4.09
N VAL A 64 -5.59 -13.16 -5.03
CA VAL A 64 -4.88 -12.17 -5.84
C VAL A 64 -5.53 -10.82 -5.55
N LEU A 65 -4.71 -9.83 -5.21
CA LEU A 65 -5.13 -8.44 -5.03
C LEU A 65 -4.61 -7.62 -6.21
N SER A 66 -5.49 -6.86 -6.85
CA SER A 66 -5.12 -5.97 -7.95
C SER A 66 -5.00 -4.53 -7.45
N PHE A 67 -3.83 -3.94 -7.67
CA PHE A 67 -3.59 -2.50 -7.47
C PHE A 67 -3.40 -1.87 -8.85
N VAL A 68 -4.50 -1.49 -9.50
CA VAL A 68 -4.48 -0.87 -10.83
C VAL A 68 -5.04 0.54 -10.73
N ASN A 69 -4.28 1.52 -11.22
CA ASN A 69 -4.67 2.92 -11.25
C ASN A 69 -4.97 3.33 -12.69
N GLY A 70 -6.15 3.91 -12.91
CA GLY A 70 -6.58 4.42 -14.21
C GLY A 70 -7.12 3.33 -15.13
N GLY A 71 -7.74 3.77 -16.21
CA GLY A 71 -8.56 2.97 -17.10
C GLY A 71 -10.04 3.15 -16.82
N ASP A 72 -10.89 2.62 -17.68
CA ASP A 72 -12.34 2.76 -17.56
C ASP A 72 -12.97 1.72 -16.60
N ALA A 73 -14.21 2.00 -16.18
CA ALA A 73 -14.95 1.11 -15.29
C ALA A 73 -15.24 -0.27 -15.90
N VAL A 74 -15.31 -0.38 -17.23
CA VAL A 74 -15.57 -1.65 -17.95
C VAL A 74 -14.38 -2.59 -17.79
N PHE A 75 -13.17 -2.06 -17.95
CA PHE A 75 -11.93 -2.79 -17.67
C PHE A 75 -11.88 -3.28 -16.22
N PHE A 76 -12.13 -2.42 -15.23
CA PHE A 76 -12.08 -2.80 -13.81
C PHE A 76 -13.08 -3.90 -13.48
N THR A 77 -14.31 -3.80 -14.00
CA THR A 77 -15.35 -4.81 -13.80
C THR A 77 -14.92 -6.16 -14.39
N ARG A 78 -14.36 -6.15 -15.61
CA ARG A 78 -13.87 -7.36 -16.28
C ARG A 78 -12.68 -7.97 -15.53
N LEU A 79 -11.72 -7.16 -15.06
CA LEU A 79 -10.58 -7.62 -14.27
C LEU A 79 -11.04 -8.29 -12.97
N ASN A 80 -11.93 -7.65 -12.21
CA ASN A 80 -12.44 -8.18 -10.94
C ASN A 80 -13.19 -9.50 -11.13
N ALA A 81 -13.99 -9.61 -12.20
CA ALA A 81 -14.68 -10.86 -12.55
C ALA A 81 -13.69 -12.00 -12.84
N MET A 82 -12.65 -11.73 -13.64
CA MET A 82 -11.62 -12.72 -13.97
C MET A 82 -10.81 -13.17 -12.75
N LEU A 83 -10.43 -12.24 -11.87
CA LEU A 83 -9.71 -12.53 -10.63
C LEU A 83 -10.56 -13.35 -9.63
N SER A 84 -11.88 -13.19 -9.67
CA SER A 84 -12.82 -13.91 -8.81
C SER A 84 -13.07 -15.35 -9.28
N ASP A 85 -13.22 -15.57 -10.59
CA ASP A 85 -13.50 -16.90 -11.17
C ASP A 85 -12.28 -17.86 -11.03
N ARG A 86 -11.04 -17.34 -11.07
CA ARG A 86 -9.77 -18.10 -10.90
C ARG A 86 -9.61 -19.34 -11.82
N ASN A 87 -10.47 -19.48 -12.83
CA ASN A 87 -10.52 -20.65 -13.69
C ASN A 87 -9.84 -20.43 -15.04
N GLN A 88 -9.61 -19.17 -15.43
CA GLN A 88 -8.92 -18.82 -16.66
C GLN A 88 -7.75 -17.87 -16.41
N PRO A 89 -6.63 -18.02 -17.14
CA PRO A 89 -5.56 -17.05 -17.11
C PRO A 89 -6.06 -15.71 -17.69
N ILE A 90 -5.53 -14.62 -17.15
CA ILE A 90 -5.82 -13.28 -17.68
C ILE A 90 -5.25 -13.19 -19.10
N LYS A 91 -6.12 -12.85 -20.06
CA LYS A 91 -5.73 -12.70 -21.45
C LYS A 91 -4.97 -11.39 -21.67
N ALA A 92 -3.95 -11.46 -22.51
CA ALA A 92 -3.22 -10.33 -23.07
C ALA A 92 -4.12 -9.17 -23.56
N SER A 93 -5.24 -9.50 -24.19
CA SER A 93 -6.19 -8.50 -24.71
C SER A 93 -6.77 -7.59 -23.63
N LEU A 94 -6.86 -8.05 -22.38
CA LEU A 94 -7.34 -7.22 -21.28
C LEU A 94 -6.38 -6.05 -21.00
N TYR A 95 -5.08 -6.29 -21.15
CA TYR A 95 -4.06 -5.24 -20.99
C TYR A 95 -4.13 -4.21 -22.12
N THR A 96 -4.37 -4.65 -23.37
CA THR A 96 -4.53 -3.71 -24.49
C THR A 96 -5.78 -2.86 -24.37
N ASP A 97 -6.89 -3.45 -23.90
CA ASP A 97 -8.14 -2.74 -23.62
C ASP A 97 -7.89 -1.67 -22.55
N TRP A 98 -7.22 -2.04 -21.46
CA TRP A 98 -6.81 -1.11 -20.40
C TRP A 98 -5.93 0.02 -20.93
N ALA A 99 -4.83 -0.31 -21.61
CA ALA A 99 -3.89 0.68 -22.12
C ALA A 99 -4.55 1.68 -23.08
N SER A 100 -5.51 1.21 -23.89
CA SER A 100 -6.28 2.06 -24.78
C SER A 100 -7.25 2.97 -24.02
N SER A 101 -7.86 2.46 -22.94
CA SER A 101 -8.78 3.24 -22.10
C SER A 101 -8.12 4.41 -21.36
N LEU A 102 -6.79 4.35 -21.12
CA LEU A 102 -6.04 5.42 -20.46
C LEU A 102 -6.05 6.74 -21.23
N ILE A 103 -6.31 6.72 -22.54
CA ILE A 103 -6.42 7.94 -23.37
C ILE A 103 -7.57 8.84 -22.86
N HIS A 104 -8.69 8.22 -22.46
CA HIS A 104 -9.88 8.94 -22.00
C HIS A 104 -10.10 8.84 -20.49
N SER A 105 -9.44 7.91 -19.81
CA SER A 105 -9.51 7.71 -18.36
C SER A 105 -8.11 7.53 -17.75
N PRO A 106 -7.25 8.57 -17.78
CA PRO A 106 -5.91 8.48 -17.20
C PRO A 106 -5.95 8.44 -15.67
N ALA A 107 -4.91 7.89 -15.05
CA ALA A 107 -4.67 8.05 -13.62
C ALA A 107 -3.47 8.94 -13.34
N MET A 108 -3.59 9.71 -12.26
CA MET A 108 -2.49 10.50 -11.76
C MET A 108 -1.51 9.61 -10.99
N VAL A 109 -0.30 9.43 -11.53
CA VAL A 109 0.72 8.54 -10.94
C VAL A 109 1.60 9.27 -9.91
N ARG A 110 1.88 10.56 -10.17
CA ARG A 110 2.72 11.39 -9.30
C ARG A 110 2.08 12.75 -9.14
N GLN A 111 1.89 13.15 -7.89
CA GLN A 111 1.38 14.48 -7.53
C GLN A 111 2.34 15.10 -6.51
N GLN A 112 2.68 16.36 -6.74
CA GLN A 112 3.26 17.18 -5.69
C GLN A 112 2.13 17.69 -4.81
N ARG A 113 2.19 17.38 -3.52
CA ARG A 113 1.16 17.80 -2.57
C ARG A 113 1.60 19.10 -1.91
N VAL A 114 0.67 20.05 -1.84
CA VAL A 114 0.78 21.26 -1.04
C VAL A 114 -0.36 21.26 -0.02
N PRO A 115 -0.17 21.83 1.18
CA PRO A 115 -1.24 21.92 2.16
C PRO A 115 -2.43 22.70 1.61
N ILE A 116 -3.65 22.22 1.86
CA ILE A 116 -4.87 22.80 1.29
C ILE A 116 -5.11 24.26 1.72
N TYR A 117 -4.60 24.68 2.88
CA TYR A 117 -4.68 26.08 3.34
C TYR A 117 -3.92 27.07 2.43
N GLN A 118 -2.95 26.59 1.64
CA GLN A 118 -2.24 27.43 0.66
C GLN A 118 -3.09 27.77 -0.55
N LEU A 119 -4.20 27.04 -0.76
CA LEU A 119 -5.12 27.29 -1.87
C LEU A 119 -6.13 28.41 -1.57
N VAL A 120 -6.13 28.96 -0.34
CA VAL A 120 -6.99 30.10 0.03
C VAL A 120 -6.56 31.34 -0.76
N PRO A 121 -7.38 31.87 -1.68
CA PRO A 121 -6.99 33.02 -2.49
C PRO A 121 -6.80 34.26 -1.64
N SER A 122 -5.71 34.99 -1.85
CA SER A 122 -5.42 36.24 -1.10
C SER A 122 -6.46 37.35 -1.32
N THR A 123 -7.20 37.28 -2.43
CA THR A 123 -8.28 38.23 -2.78
C THR A 123 -9.60 37.95 -2.07
N MET A 124 -9.74 36.80 -1.42
CA MET A 124 -10.95 36.44 -0.68
C MET A 124 -11.06 37.27 0.62
N ARG A 125 -12.28 37.67 0.99
CA ARG A 125 -12.52 38.32 2.29
C ARG A 125 -12.07 37.40 3.43
N ALA A 126 -11.34 37.96 4.40
CA ALA A 126 -10.80 37.24 5.54
C ALA A 126 -9.85 36.06 5.18
N ALA A 127 -9.20 36.08 4.01
CA ALA A 127 -8.28 35.03 3.57
C ALA A 127 -7.22 34.65 4.62
N LEU A 128 -6.64 35.65 5.31
CA LEU A 128 -5.65 35.41 6.37
C LEU A 128 -6.23 34.59 7.53
N VAL A 129 -7.42 34.96 8.00
CA VAL A 129 -8.10 34.30 9.12
C VAL A 129 -8.52 32.88 8.73
N ILE A 130 -9.06 32.72 7.52
CA ILE A 130 -9.42 31.40 6.97
C ILE A 130 -8.20 30.50 6.90
N ARG A 131 -7.06 31.01 6.39
CA ARG A 131 -5.81 30.25 6.30
C ARG A 131 -5.33 29.80 7.69
N GLN A 132 -5.31 30.69 8.67
CA GLN A 132 -4.92 30.36 10.05
C GLN A 132 -5.83 29.32 10.69
N HIS A 133 -7.15 29.41 10.46
CA HIS A 133 -8.11 28.42 10.96
C HIS A 133 -7.93 27.06 10.28
N LEU A 134 -7.69 27.01 8.97
CA LEU A 134 -7.41 25.76 8.26
C LEU A 134 -6.11 25.12 8.73
N GLU A 135 -5.04 25.91 8.93
CA GLU A 135 -3.78 25.43 9.48
C GLU A 135 -3.99 24.76 10.84
N ARG A 136 -4.77 25.40 11.74
CA ARG A 136 -5.12 24.83 13.04
C ARG A 136 -5.95 23.56 12.93
N ALA A 137 -7.04 23.59 12.15
CA ALA A 137 -7.94 22.46 11.99
C ALA A 137 -7.24 21.22 11.40
N ILE A 138 -6.28 21.41 10.49
CA ILE A 138 -5.49 20.31 9.94
C ILE A 138 -4.55 19.73 11.00
N SER A 139 -3.88 20.58 11.79
CA SER A 139 -3.05 20.13 12.90
C SER A 139 -3.86 19.32 13.91
N ASP A 140 -5.08 19.76 14.24
CA ASP A 140 -5.98 19.05 15.15
C ASP A 140 -6.43 17.70 14.56
N TYR A 141 -6.76 17.67 13.27
CA TYR A 141 -7.12 16.43 12.56
C TYR A 141 -5.95 15.44 12.52
N GLU A 142 -4.74 15.87 12.19
CA GLU A 142 -3.55 15.01 12.20
C GLU A 142 -3.26 14.45 13.61
N ALA A 143 -3.43 15.28 14.65
CA ALA A 143 -3.30 14.85 16.03
C ALA A 143 -4.41 13.86 16.43
N GLU A 144 -5.63 14.05 15.93
CA GLU A 144 -6.77 13.20 16.24
C GLU A 144 -6.58 11.78 15.69
N TYR A 145 -6.17 11.68 14.42
CA TYR A 145 -6.01 10.45 13.66
C TYR A 145 -4.58 9.89 13.69
N SER A 146 -3.73 10.39 14.58
CA SER A 146 -2.34 9.94 14.70
C SER A 146 -2.25 8.51 15.27
N VAL A 147 -1.35 7.72 14.68
CA VAL A 147 -1.00 6.36 15.14
C VAL A 147 -0.45 6.33 16.57
N CYS A 148 0.01 7.47 17.10
CA CYS A 148 0.56 7.56 18.46
C CYS A 148 -0.45 7.22 19.57
N LYS A 149 -1.75 7.29 19.26
CA LYS A 149 -2.84 6.92 20.18
C LYS A 149 -3.11 5.42 20.22
N CYS A 150 -2.53 4.67 19.30
CA CYS A 150 -2.73 3.24 19.17
C CYS A 150 -1.69 2.47 20.00
N ALA A 151 -2.11 1.31 20.51
CA ALA A 151 -1.19 0.37 21.14
C ALA A 151 -0.23 -0.24 20.09
N PRO A 152 1.04 -0.49 20.44
CA PRO A 152 2.01 -1.10 19.51
C PRO A 152 1.64 -2.52 19.12
N CYS A 153 1.92 -2.88 17.86
CA CYS A 153 1.75 -4.24 17.36
C CYS A 153 2.94 -5.11 17.72
N MET A 154 2.70 -6.41 17.96
CA MET A 154 3.76 -7.37 18.21
C MET A 154 4.47 -7.78 16.93
N ASN A 155 5.64 -8.38 17.08
CA ASN A 155 6.41 -9.11 16.06
C ASN A 155 6.67 -8.31 14.78
N GLY A 156 7.07 -7.04 14.94
CA GLY A 156 7.33 -6.13 13.82
C GLY A 156 6.09 -5.73 13.03
N GLY A 157 4.89 -5.89 13.60
CA GLY A 157 3.65 -5.43 12.99
C GLY A 157 3.64 -3.90 12.85
N THR A 158 3.08 -3.39 11.76
CA THR A 158 2.93 -1.95 11.54
C THR A 158 1.57 -1.50 12.06
N VAL A 159 1.56 -0.53 12.99
CA VAL A 159 0.35 0.10 13.48
C VAL A 159 -0.23 1.04 12.43
N LEU A 160 -1.54 0.94 12.22
CA LEU A 160 -2.32 1.83 11.38
C LEU A 160 -3.52 2.37 12.15
N GLN A 161 -3.92 3.58 11.80
CA GLN A 161 -5.18 4.18 12.21
C GLN A 161 -6.06 4.29 10.95
N LEU A 162 -7.23 3.65 10.99
CA LEU A 162 -8.20 3.62 9.90
C LEU A 162 -9.58 3.90 10.47
N ASP A 163 -10.22 4.97 10.04
CA ASP A 163 -11.58 5.37 10.44
C ASP A 163 -11.79 5.41 11.97
N GLY A 164 -10.82 5.93 12.72
CA GLY A 164 -10.90 5.99 14.18
C GLY A 164 -10.48 4.71 14.90
N GLN A 165 -10.18 3.62 14.17
CA GLN A 165 -9.79 2.33 14.75
C GLN A 165 -8.32 2.02 14.54
N CYS A 166 -7.67 1.54 15.60
CA CYS A 166 -6.31 1.04 15.54
C CYS A 166 -6.29 -0.39 14.99
N ARG A 167 -5.43 -0.65 14.01
CA ARG A 167 -5.24 -1.97 13.40
C ARG A 167 -3.76 -2.28 13.21
N CYS A 168 -3.44 -3.58 13.16
CA CYS A 168 -2.09 -4.06 12.91
C CYS A 168 -1.98 -4.69 11.53
N LEU A 169 -1.01 -4.25 10.74
CA LEU A 169 -0.54 -4.98 9.57
C LEU A 169 0.56 -5.94 9.98
N CYS A 170 0.26 -7.24 9.91
CA CYS A 170 1.20 -8.27 10.27
C CYS A 170 2.14 -8.64 9.13
N GLY A 171 3.40 -8.90 9.48
CA GLY A 171 4.38 -9.48 8.58
C GLY A 171 3.96 -10.87 8.08
N THR A 172 4.72 -11.40 7.12
CA THR A 172 4.41 -12.68 6.46
C THR A 172 4.30 -13.84 7.44
N ASN A 173 5.04 -13.80 8.55
CA ASN A 173 5.19 -14.94 9.45
C ASN A 173 4.28 -14.88 10.69
N PHE A 174 3.54 -13.79 10.90
CA PHE A 174 2.68 -13.59 12.07
C PHE A 174 1.22 -13.31 11.65
N GLN A 175 0.29 -13.54 12.56
CA GLN A 175 -1.14 -13.31 12.39
C GLN A 175 -1.79 -13.01 13.75
N GLY A 176 -3.09 -12.71 13.74
CA GLY A 176 -3.82 -12.26 14.93
C GLY A 176 -4.15 -10.79 14.85
N VAL A 177 -4.88 -10.28 15.84
CA VAL A 177 -5.34 -8.88 15.85
C VAL A 177 -4.19 -7.91 16.13
N ALA A 178 -3.20 -8.35 16.92
CA ALA A 178 -2.00 -7.61 17.28
C ALA A 178 -0.72 -8.25 16.72
N CYS A 179 -0.84 -9.18 15.77
CA CYS A 179 0.26 -9.98 15.22
C CYS A 179 0.96 -10.88 16.25
N GLU A 180 0.23 -11.27 17.30
CA GLU A 180 0.70 -12.04 18.44
C GLU A 180 0.97 -13.52 18.12
N THR A 181 0.30 -14.05 17.09
CA THR A 181 0.33 -15.49 16.79
C THR A 181 1.33 -15.80 15.68
N PRO A 182 2.36 -16.62 15.93
CA PRO A 182 3.25 -17.08 14.87
C PRO A 182 2.54 -18.07 13.94
N LYS A 183 2.80 -17.96 12.64
CA LYS A 183 2.42 -18.97 11.65
C LYS A 183 3.36 -20.19 11.80
N GLN A 184 3.01 -21.30 11.15
CA GLN A 184 3.64 -22.62 11.38
C GLN A 184 5.18 -22.62 11.34
N LEU A 185 5.80 -21.75 10.54
CA LEU A 185 7.26 -21.67 10.40
C LEU A 185 7.98 -20.99 11.58
N GLU A 186 7.25 -20.28 12.45
CA GLU A 186 7.81 -19.54 13.58
C GLU A 186 7.29 -20.03 14.95
N LYS A 187 6.73 -21.25 14.99
CA LYS A 187 6.23 -21.83 16.23
C LYS A 187 7.38 -21.94 17.24
N GLY A 188 7.21 -21.32 18.40
CA GLY A 188 8.17 -21.36 19.51
C GLY A 188 9.07 -20.13 19.64
N LYS A 189 9.03 -19.17 18.70
CA LYS A 189 9.68 -17.87 18.94
C LYS A 189 8.93 -17.07 19.99
N THR A 190 9.68 -16.48 20.91
CA THR A 190 9.15 -15.51 21.88
C THR A 190 8.75 -14.24 21.15
N GLY A 191 7.56 -13.73 21.44
CA GLY A 191 7.10 -12.48 20.86
C GLY A 191 7.96 -11.28 21.29
N TYR A 192 8.08 -10.29 20.42
CA TYR A 192 8.70 -9.00 20.73
C TYR A 192 7.81 -7.86 20.27
N THR A 193 8.07 -6.65 20.76
CA THR A 193 7.32 -5.45 20.36
C THR A 193 8.31 -4.32 20.16
N ASP A 194 8.32 -3.75 18.96
CA ASP A 194 9.16 -2.58 18.67
C ASP A 194 8.62 -1.35 19.42
N GLY A 195 9.55 -0.48 19.84
CA GLY A 195 9.19 0.77 20.49
C GLY A 195 8.43 1.69 19.54
N GLN A 196 7.34 2.26 20.04
CA GLN A 196 6.54 3.24 19.32
C GLN A 196 6.53 4.57 20.04
N TRP A 197 6.57 5.67 19.28
CA TRP A 197 6.42 7.00 19.86
C TRP A 197 5.03 7.19 20.44
N SER A 198 4.97 7.62 21.70
CA SER A 198 3.77 8.20 22.29
C SER A 198 3.37 9.46 21.52
N CYS A 199 2.14 9.92 21.75
CA CYS A 199 1.77 11.23 21.27
C CYS A 199 2.68 12.30 21.85
N TRP A 200 2.90 13.34 21.06
CA TRP A 200 3.52 14.56 21.56
C TRP A 200 2.66 15.14 22.67
N SER A 201 3.30 15.65 23.71
CA SER A 201 2.65 16.51 24.68
C SER A 201 2.13 17.77 24.02
N ASP A 202 1.23 18.46 24.71
CA ASP A 202 0.97 19.86 24.41
C ASP A 202 2.27 20.67 24.48
N TRP A 203 2.30 21.77 23.74
CA TRP A 203 3.37 22.74 23.83
C TRP A 203 3.41 23.36 25.23
N SER A 204 4.61 23.53 25.78
CA SER A 204 4.80 24.30 27.00
C SER A 204 4.36 25.75 26.84
N SER A 205 4.15 26.44 27.96
CA SER A 205 4.10 27.91 27.97
C SER A 205 5.37 28.48 27.34
N CYS A 206 5.24 29.64 26.69
CA CYS A 206 6.38 30.32 26.08
C CYS A 206 7.37 30.77 27.16
N ALA A 207 8.63 30.37 27.03
CA ALA A 207 9.72 30.76 27.92
C ALA A 207 10.97 31.05 27.08
N ASN A 208 11.59 32.21 27.29
CA ASN A 208 12.78 32.63 26.53
C ASN A 208 12.59 32.57 25.00
N ASN A 209 11.44 33.02 24.49
CA ASN A 209 11.05 32.98 23.07
C ASN A 209 11.04 31.56 22.45
N GLN A 210 10.87 30.55 23.29
CA GLN A 210 10.80 29.16 22.86
C GLN A 210 9.69 28.43 23.62
N ARG A 211 9.11 27.45 22.94
CA ARG A 211 8.20 26.46 23.52
C ARG A 211 8.71 25.08 23.17
N VAL A 212 8.47 24.14 24.09
CA VAL A 212 8.99 22.78 23.99
C VAL A 212 7.84 21.79 24.14
N ARG A 213 7.90 20.71 23.38
CA ARG A 213 7.04 19.53 23.56
C ARG A 213 7.87 18.27 23.59
N THR A 214 7.38 17.24 24.25
CA THR A 214 8.09 15.97 24.42
C THR A 214 7.22 14.78 24.06
N ARG A 215 7.85 13.64 23.80
CA ARG A 215 7.22 12.34 23.60
C ARG A 215 8.11 11.25 24.17
N GLN A 216 7.52 10.08 24.43
CA GLN A 216 8.22 8.95 25.02
C GLN A 216 8.18 7.75 24.08
N CYS A 217 9.23 6.93 24.12
CA CYS A 217 9.22 5.66 23.40
C CYS A 217 8.56 4.60 24.28
N VAL A 218 7.41 4.09 23.87
CA VAL A 218 6.56 3.18 24.66
C VAL A 218 6.41 1.81 24.01
N GLY A 219 6.04 0.83 24.83
CA GLY A 219 5.63 -0.52 24.39
C GLY A 219 6.74 -1.44 23.90
N ARG A 220 8.02 -1.03 24.01
CA ARG A 220 9.15 -1.90 23.68
C ARG A 220 9.19 -3.12 24.60
N GLN A 221 9.24 -4.32 24.02
CA GLN A 221 9.32 -5.59 24.76
C GLN A 221 10.22 -6.59 24.04
N GLY A 222 10.92 -7.43 24.81
CA GLY A 222 11.82 -8.47 24.28
C GLY A 222 12.94 -7.88 23.41
N GLU A 223 13.17 -8.48 22.25
CA GLU A 223 14.20 -8.06 21.29
C GLU A 223 13.77 -6.87 20.41
N GLY A 224 12.67 -6.20 20.74
CA GLY A 224 12.18 -5.05 19.97
C GLY A 224 13.19 -3.92 19.85
N THR A 225 13.13 -3.22 18.73
CA THR A 225 13.94 -2.04 18.43
C THR A 225 13.46 -0.81 19.19
N THR A 226 14.35 0.17 19.39
CA THR A 226 13.97 1.46 19.99
C THR A 226 13.46 2.43 18.92
N CYS A 227 12.60 3.36 19.34
CA CYS A 227 12.06 4.40 18.48
C CYS A 227 13.18 5.22 17.84
N GLN A 228 13.03 5.51 16.54
CA GLN A 228 13.96 6.34 15.79
C GLN A 228 13.47 7.79 15.77
N GLY A 229 14.39 8.75 15.97
CA GLY A 229 14.11 10.19 15.98
C GLY A 229 14.17 10.83 17.37
N GLU A 230 13.80 12.10 17.45
CA GLU A 230 13.93 12.91 18.67
C GLU A 230 12.74 12.73 19.61
N ASN A 231 12.99 12.79 20.91
CA ASN A 231 11.97 12.74 21.97
C ASN A 231 11.52 14.14 22.45
N GLN A 232 12.15 15.19 21.95
CA GLN A 232 11.86 16.58 22.28
C GLN A 232 11.86 17.40 20.98
N SER A 233 10.97 18.39 20.90
CA SER A 233 10.90 19.32 19.78
C SER A 233 10.71 20.73 20.34
N THR A 234 11.45 21.68 19.78
CA THR A 234 11.43 23.10 20.15
C THR A 234 10.93 23.93 18.99
N ASP A 235 10.10 24.92 19.29
CA ASP A 235 9.58 25.88 18.31
C ASP A 235 9.62 27.30 18.88
N TYR A 236 9.60 28.30 18.01
CA TYR A 236 9.64 29.68 18.41
C TYR A 236 8.24 30.21 18.75
N CYS A 237 8.22 31.03 19.79
CA CYS A 237 7.13 31.88 20.23
C CYS A 237 7.76 33.20 20.71
#